data_AF-A0A5N6YH44-F1
#
_entry.id   AF-A0A5N6YH44-F1
#
_cell.length_a   1.000
_cell.length_b   1.000
_cell.length_c   1.000
_cell.angle_alpha   90.00
_cell.angle_beta   90.00
_cell.angle_gamma   90.00
#
_symmetry.space_group_name_H-M   'P 1'
#
loop_
_entity.id
_entity.type
_entity.pdbx_description
1 polymer ?
#
loop_
_entity_poly.entity_id
_entity_poly.type
_entity_poly.pdbx_seq_one_letter_code
_entity_poly.pdbx_strand_id
1 'polypeptide(L)'
;MLKYERPKSSRFIEWAYGGDYTKPAVKREDTTSDKVNKGPAGDQLESLDHPLMAHMALHIFSEVYIVPNLKELVFTKIKAAIELIERPDTADDCLGVISLLKLAYTKIPANKSSAELQEWLAHYAAFGLEELRDQPSFNDVLRLSPDLASKILSYLNPADSPPWSGGWSKPWGYKGWQ
;
A
#
# COMPACT_ATOMS: atom_id res chain seq x y z
N MET A 1 -7.12 -35.06 -9.93
CA MET A 1 -7.74 -33.99 -10.74
C MET A 1 -7.31 -32.67 -10.13
N LEU A 2 -6.24 -32.07 -10.66
CA LEU A 2 -5.62 -30.86 -10.10
C LEU A 2 -6.51 -29.65 -10.42
N LYS A 3 -6.95 -28.95 -9.37
CA LYS A 3 -7.66 -27.67 -9.52
C LYS A 3 -6.67 -26.65 -10.06
N TYR A 4 -6.93 -26.21 -11.29
CA TYR A 4 -6.19 -25.17 -11.97
C TYR A 4 -6.62 -23.81 -11.40
N GLU A 5 -5.90 -23.33 -10.39
CA GLU A 5 -6.03 -21.94 -9.94
C GLU A 5 -5.40 -21.02 -11.00
N ARG A 6 -6.25 -20.33 -11.79
CA ARG A 6 -5.89 -19.05 -12.40
C ARG A 6 -6.90 -18.02 -11.90
N PRO A 7 -6.45 -16.82 -11.50
CA PRO A 7 -6.03 -15.83 -12.49
C PRO A 7 -4.90 -14.89 -12.00
N LYS A 8 -3.66 -15.14 -12.43
CA LYS A 8 -2.58 -14.13 -12.44
C LYS A 8 -2.11 -13.78 -13.85
N SER A 9 -2.74 -14.34 -14.88
CA SER A 9 -2.25 -14.30 -16.26
C SER A 9 -2.93 -13.29 -17.19
N SER A 10 -4.16 -12.81 -16.94
CA SER A 10 -4.85 -12.01 -17.96
C SER A 10 -4.12 -10.72 -18.28
N ARG A 11 -3.72 -9.93 -17.26
CA ARG A 11 -3.00 -8.67 -17.44
C ARG A 11 -1.60 -8.85 -18.03
N PHE A 12 -0.91 -9.93 -17.67
CA PHE A 12 0.37 -10.27 -18.29
C PHE A 12 0.18 -10.58 -19.78
N ILE A 13 -0.85 -11.34 -20.14
CA ILE A 13 -1.17 -11.67 -21.53
C ILE A 13 -1.61 -10.41 -22.30
N GLU A 14 -2.46 -9.57 -21.72
CA GLU A 14 -2.84 -8.27 -22.29
C GLU A 14 -1.59 -7.44 -22.61
N TRP A 15 -0.68 -7.29 -21.64
CA TRP A 15 0.59 -6.57 -21.85
C TRP A 15 1.48 -7.25 -22.89
N ALA A 16 1.61 -8.58 -22.88
CA ALA A 16 2.48 -9.30 -23.79
C ALA A 16 2.07 -9.14 -25.26
N TYR A 17 0.76 -9.01 -25.53
CA TYR A 17 0.23 -8.84 -26.88
C TYR A 17 -0.05 -7.38 -27.26
N GLY A 18 -0.34 -6.51 -26.29
CA GLY A 18 -0.76 -5.11 -26.52
C GLY A 18 0.28 -4.06 -26.11
N GLY A 19 1.35 -4.44 -25.41
CA GLY A 19 2.31 -3.52 -24.81
C GLY A 19 1.78 -2.77 -23.57
N ASP A 20 0.49 -2.90 -23.26
CA ASP A 20 -0.16 -2.33 -22.08
C ASP A 20 -1.24 -3.27 -21.52
N TYR A 21 -1.69 -3.02 -20.28
CA TYR A 21 -2.78 -3.75 -19.65
C TYR A 21 -3.80 -2.81 -19.02
N THR A 22 -5.06 -3.26 -19.01
CA THR A 22 -6.19 -2.46 -18.52
C THR A 22 -6.12 -2.24 -17.01
N LYS A 23 -6.41 -1.00 -16.58
CA LYS A 23 -6.48 -0.66 -15.15
C LYS A 23 -7.67 -1.42 -14.52
N PRO A 24 -7.55 -1.92 -13.27
CA PRO A 24 -8.70 -2.45 -12.55
C PRO A 24 -9.77 -1.35 -12.47
N ALA A 25 -11.01 -1.66 -12.84
CA ALA A 25 -12.11 -0.73 -12.70
C ALA A 25 -12.26 -0.38 -11.22
N VAL A 26 -12.10 0.91 -10.87
CA VAL A 26 -12.42 1.41 -9.53
C VAL A 26 -13.93 1.37 -9.41
N LYS A 27 -14.49 0.30 -8.84
CA LYS A 27 -15.88 0.30 -8.42
C LYS A 27 -15.98 1.16 -7.16
N ARG A 28 -16.14 2.47 -7.31
CA ARG A 28 -16.72 3.28 -6.23
C ARG A 28 -18.21 2.92 -6.18
N GLU A 29 -18.54 1.89 -5.41
CA GLU A 29 -19.94 1.63 -5.05
C GLU A 29 -20.35 2.67 -4.01
N ASP A 30 -20.92 3.77 -4.50
CA ASP A 30 -21.84 4.59 -3.70
C ASP A 30 -23.10 3.76 -3.49
N THR A 31 -23.17 2.98 -2.41
CA THR A 31 -24.46 2.54 -1.86
C THR A 31 -24.32 2.01 -0.44
N THR A 32 -24.97 2.72 0.48
CA THR A 32 -25.40 2.29 1.81
C THR A 32 -25.92 0.85 1.81
N SER A 33 -25.23 -0.08 2.47
CA SER A 33 -25.88 -1.26 3.03
C SER A 33 -25.03 -1.94 4.11
N ASP A 34 -25.56 -1.92 5.32
CA ASP A 34 -25.12 -2.68 6.48
C ASP A 34 -24.97 -4.18 6.19
N LYS A 35 -23.80 -4.74 6.55
CA LYS A 35 -23.72 -5.98 7.35
C LYS A 35 -22.29 -6.25 7.81
N VAL A 36 -22.01 -5.89 9.06
CA VAL A 36 -20.83 -6.33 9.81
C VAL A 36 -20.99 -7.81 10.16
N ASN A 37 -20.20 -8.68 9.53
CA ASN A 37 -19.90 -10.00 10.05
C ASN A 37 -18.52 -9.97 10.72
N LYS A 38 -18.55 -10.04 12.05
CA LYS A 38 -17.38 -10.04 12.93
C LYS A 38 -16.73 -11.43 12.94
N GLY A 39 -15.76 -11.65 12.04
CA GLY A 39 -14.82 -12.77 12.09
C GLY A 39 -13.56 -12.41 12.90
N PRO A 40 -12.82 -13.39 13.47
CA PRO A 40 -11.73 -13.14 14.40
C PRO A 40 -10.57 -12.43 13.69
N ALA A 41 -9.88 -11.57 14.45
CA ALA A 41 -8.76 -10.75 14.02
C ALA A 41 -7.56 -11.61 13.58
N GLY A 42 -7.48 -11.90 12.28
CA GLY A 42 -6.35 -12.49 11.59
C GLY A 42 -6.67 -12.50 10.11
N ASP A 43 -5.83 -11.89 9.27
CA ASP A 43 -5.92 -11.89 7.80
C ASP A 43 -6.94 -10.99 7.07
N GLN A 44 -7.49 -9.94 7.69
CA GLN A 44 -8.29 -8.94 6.95
C GLN A 44 -7.49 -8.05 5.98
N LEU A 45 -6.16 -8.23 5.86
CA LEU A 45 -5.29 -7.43 4.98
C LEU A 45 -5.18 -7.99 3.56
N GLU A 46 -6.04 -8.95 3.18
CA GLU A 46 -6.06 -9.55 1.84
C GLU A 46 -7.32 -9.18 1.04
N SER A 47 -7.85 -7.98 1.21
CA SER A 47 -8.76 -7.43 0.20
C SER A 47 -7.94 -7.18 -1.08
N LEU A 48 -7.82 -8.23 -1.90
CA LEU A 48 -7.14 -8.25 -3.19
C LEU A 48 -7.87 -7.41 -4.25
N ASP A 49 -9.03 -6.84 -3.88
CA ASP A 49 -9.91 -6.09 -4.76
C ASP A 49 -9.51 -4.62 -4.91
N HIS A 50 -8.59 -4.11 -4.08
CA HIS A 50 -8.07 -2.76 -4.25
C HIS A 50 -7.23 -2.67 -5.54
N PRO A 51 -7.46 -1.69 -6.43
CA PRO A 51 -6.75 -1.56 -7.70
C PRO A 51 -5.21 -1.55 -7.58
N LEU A 52 -4.66 -1.06 -6.46
CA LEU A 52 -3.23 -1.10 -6.18
C LEU A 52 -2.70 -2.54 -6.04
N MET A 53 -3.47 -3.46 -5.46
CA MET A 53 -3.06 -4.84 -5.22
C MET A 53 -2.88 -5.61 -6.53
N ALA A 54 -3.73 -5.31 -7.52
CA ALA A 54 -3.62 -5.81 -8.88
C ALA A 54 -2.30 -5.40 -9.56
N HIS A 55 -1.90 -4.13 -9.42
CA HIS A 55 -0.62 -3.66 -9.93
C HIS A 55 0.56 -4.29 -9.17
N MET A 56 0.47 -4.37 -7.84
CA MET A 56 1.52 -4.94 -7.02
C MET A 56 1.77 -6.42 -7.32
N ALA A 57 0.72 -7.21 -7.52
CA ALA A 57 0.85 -8.61 -7.89
C ALA A 57 1.60 -8.79 -9.23
N LEU A 58 1.34 -7.90 -10.20
CA LEU A 58 2.03 -7.91 -11.48
C LEU A 58 3.47 -7.41 -11.36
N HIS A 59 3.75 -6.48 -10.43
CA HIS A 59 5.11 -6.04 -10.13
C HIS A 59 5.94 -7.18 -9.55
N ILE A 60 5.43 -7.87 -8.51
CA ILE A 60 6.06 -9.06 -7.93
C ILE A 60 6.30 -10.12 -9.01
N PHE A 61 5.31 -10.37 -9.88
CA PHE A 61 5.48 -11.28 -11.00
C PHE A 61 6.64 -10.84 -11.91
N SER A 62 6.66 -9.58 -12.34
CA SER A 62 7.72 -9.07 -13.22
C SER A 62 9.12 -9.13 -12.61
N GLU A 63 9.22 -8.98 -11.28
CA GLU A 63 10.49 -9.14 -10.55
C GLU A 63 10.92 -10.62 -10.50
N VAL A 64 10.00 -11.53 -10.15
CA VAL A 64 10.28 -12.97 -10.05
C VAL A 64 10.67 -13.57 -11.40
N TYR A 65 10.02 -13.16 -12.48
CA TYR A 65 10.26 -13.66 -13.83
C TYR A 65 11.23 -12.79 -14.65
N ILE A 66 11.83 -11.76 -14.04
CA ILE A 66 12.86 -10.90 -14.64
C ILE A 66 12.36 -10.30 -15.98
N VAL A 67 11.21 -9.64 -15.94
CA VAL A 67 10.57 -8.98 -17.09
C VAL A 67 10.68 -7.46 -16.90
N PRO A 68 11.84 -6.83 -17.22
CA PRO A 68 12.15 -5.45 -16.83
C PRO A 68 11.18 -4.42 -17.41
N ASN A 69 10.82 -4.53 -18.69
CA ASN A 69 9.90 -3.60 -19.34
C ASN A 69 8.50 -3.61 -18.69
N LEU A 70 8.04 -4.79 -18.26
CA LEU A 70 6.78 -4.91 -17.52
C LEU A 70 6.92 -4.31 -16.13
N LYS A 71 8.04 -4.55 -15.44
CA LYS A 71 8.31 -4.01 -14.10
C LYS A 71 8.26 -2.48 -14.09
N GLU A 72 8.90 -1.84 -15.06
CA GLU A 72 8.89 -0.38 -15.23
C GLU A 72 7.50 0.17 -15.52
N LEU A 73 6.76 -0.47 -16.44
CA LEU A 73 5.38 -0.08 -16.75
C LEU A 73 4.47 -0.20 -15.52
N VAL A 74 4.56 -1.30 -14.79
CA VAL A 74 3.76 -1.53 -13.60
C VAL A 74 4.11 -0.52 -12.53
N PHE A 75 5.40 -0.23 -12.32
CA PHE A 75 5.81 0.78 -11.35
C PHE A 75 5.23 2.16 -11.70
N THR A 76 5.26 2.54 -12.98
CA THR A 76 4.63 3.78 -13.46
C THR A 76 3.13 3.82 -13.15
N LYS A 77 2.44 2.70 -13.35
CA LYS A 77 1.00 2.60 -13.02
C LYS A 77 0.72 2.61 -11.52
N ILE A 78 1.61 2.07 -10.68
CA ILE A 78 1.52 2.20 -9.21
C ILE A 78 1.63 3.67 -8.81
N LYS A 79 2.64 4.39 -9.31
CA LYS A 79 2.82 5.84 -9.03
C LYS A 79 1.56 6.62 -9.44
N ALA A 80 1.09 6.43 -10.67
CA ALA A 80 -0.10 7.12 -11.18
C ALA A 80 -1.38 6.78 -10.38
N ALA A 81 -1.52 5.55 -9.89
CA ALA A 81 -2.66 5.17 -9.06
C ALA A 81 -2.61 5.83 -7.67
N ILE A 82 -1.41 6.00 -7.11
CA ILE A 82 -1.21 6.68 -5.82
C ILE A 82 -1.32 8.19 -5.96
N GLU A 83 -0.84 8.77 -7.05
CA GLU A 83 -1.04 10.20 -7.38
C GLU A 83 -2.52 10.57 -7.46
N LEU A 84 -3.37 9.65 -7.92
CA LEU A 84 -4.84 9.83 -7.91
C LEU A 84 -5.47 9.77 -6.52
N ILE A 85 -4.80 9.13 -5.56
CA ILE A 85 -5.21 9.13 -4.15
C ILE A 85 -4.82 10.47 -3.51
N GLU A 86 -3.73 11.09 -3.98
CA GLU A 86 -3.10 12.29 -3.39
C GLU A 86 -2.65 12.06 -1.94
N ARG A 87 -3.61 12.03 -1.01
CA ARG A 87 -3.43 11.74 0.40
C ARG A 87 -4.42 10.65 0.82
N PRO A 88 -4.00 9.62 1.58
CA PRO A 88 -4.86 8.49 1.91
C PRO A 88 -5.87 8.86 3.01
N ASP A 89 -6.84 9.72 2.68
CA ASP A 89 -7.78 10.30 3.65
C ASP A 89 -8.92 9.33 4.04
N THR A 90 -9.24 8.37 3.15
CA THR A 90 -10.27 7.37 3.44
C THR A 90 -9.67 6.12 4.08
N ALA A 91 -10.48 5.39 4.85
CA ALA A 91 -10.05 4.13 5.44
C ALA A 91 -9.65 3.08 4.38
N ASP A 92 -10.33 3.07 3.23
CA ASP A 92 -10.01 2.15 2.12
C ASP A 92 -8.66 2.51 1.47
N ASP A 93 -8.41 3.80 1.20
CA ASP A 93 -7.14 4.27 0.65
C ASP A 93 -5.98 3.96 1.61
N CYS A 94 -6.16 4.23 2.91
CA CYS A 94 -5.22 3.86 3.96
C CYS A 94 -4.90 2.36 3.93
N LEU A 95 -5.91 1.49 3.92
CA LEU A 95 -5.73 0.04 3.89
C LEU A 95 -5.05 -0.43 2.60
N GLY A 96 -5.38 0.18 1.46
CA GLY A 96 -4.74 -0.08 0.17
C GLY A 96 -3.23 0.24 0.20
N VAL A 97 -2.86 1.40 0.74
CA VAL A 97 -1.46 1.83 0.88
C VAL A 97 -0.71 0.95 1.88
N ILE A 98 -1.30 0.63 3.03
CA ILE A 98 -0.69 -0.25 4.05
C ILE A 98 -0.43 -1.64 3.47
N SER A 99 -1.39 -2.19 2.73
CA SER A 99 -1.24 -3.48 2.06
C SER A 99 -0.12 -3.46 1.02
N LEU A 100 -0.01 -2.37 0.26
CA LEU A 100 1.06 -2.17 -0.71
C LEU A 100 2.44 -2.13 -0.04
N LEU A 101 2.59 -1.36 1.05
CA LEU A 101 3.82 -1.29 1.83
C LEU A 101 4.22 -2.66 2.38
N LYS A 102 3.26 -3.39 2.96
CA LYS A 102 3.51 -4.74 3.47
C LYS A 102 4.05 -5.64 2.37
N LEU A 103 3.41 -5.68 1.21
CA LEU A 103 3.87 -6.51 0.09
C LEU A 103 5.26 -6.08 -0.41
N ALA A 104 5.50 -4.78 -0.55
CA ALA A 104 6.76 -4.27 -1.08
C ALA A 104 7.94 -4.64 -0.19
N TYR A 105 7.77 -4.61 1.13
CA TYR A 105 8.84 -4.86 2.08
C TYR A 105 8.96 -6.31 2.54
N THR A 106 7.93 -7.14 2.35
CA THR A 106 7.96 -8.56 2.78
C THR A 106 8.03 -9.57 1.64
N LYS A 107 7.60 -9.22 0.42
CA LYS A 107 7.55 -10.14 -0.72
C LYS A 107 8.57 -9.83 -1.80
N ILE A 108 9.05 -8.60 -1.89
CA ILE A 108 10.07 -8.23 -2.86
C ILE A 108 11.43 -8.20 -2.17
N PRO A 109 12.43 -8.96 -2.64
CA PRO A 109 13.79 -8.87 -2.11
C PRO A 109 14.30 -7.43 -2.24
N ALA A 110 14.91 -6.88 -1.19
CA ALA A 110 15.56 -5.58 -1.23
C ALA A 110 16.86 -5.66 -2.06
N ASN A 111 16.72 -5.68 -3.38
CA ASN A 111 17.79 -5.67 -4.35
C ASN A 111 17.80 -4.33 -5.09
N LYS A 112 18.77 -4.09 -5.97
CA LYS A 112 18.84 -2.84 -6.74
C LYS A 112 17.61 -2.61 -7.64
N SER A 113 16.91 -3.67 -8.03
CA SER A 113 15.77 -3.64 -8.96
C SER A 113 14.48 -3.14 -8.30
N SER A 114 14.32 -3.36 -7.00
CA SER A 114 13.13 -3.02 -6.20
C SER A 114 13.34 -1.86 -5.22
N ALA A 115 14.59 -1.48 -4.96
CA ALA A 115 14.95 -0.40 -4.05
C ALA A 115 14.24 0.92 -4.39
N GLU A 116 14.13 1.25 -5.68
CA GLU A 116 13.45 2.47 -6.13
C GLU A 116 11.95 2.47 -5.76
N LEU A 117 11.25 1.35 -5.93
CA LEU A 117 9.85 1.22 -5.53
C LEU A 117 9.70 1.35 -4.02
N GLN A 118 10.51 0.62 -3.26
CA GLN A 118 10.46 0.65 -1.79
C GLN A 118 10.73 2.06 -1.26
N GLU A 119 11.77 2.73 -1.76
CA GLU A 119 12.13 4.09 -1.37
C GLU A 119 11.04 5.10 -1.72
N TRP A 120 10.49 5.02 -2.93
CA TRP A 120 9.38 5.89 -3.34
C TRP A 120 8.15 5.69 -2.46
N LEU A 121 7.81 4.44 -2.11
CA LEU A 121 6.69 4.13 -1.23
C LEU A 121 6.92 4.59 0.22
N ALA A 122 8.15 4.48 0.74
CA ALA A 122 8.48 4.99 2.06
C ALA A 122 8.36 6.51 2.13
N HIS A 123 8.76 7.22 1.07
CA HIS A 123 8.59 8.66 0.98
C HIS A 123 7.10 9.03 0.95
N TYR A 124 6.29 8.33 0.15
CA TYR A 124 4.84 8.54 0.14
C TYR A 124 4.20 8.25 1.51
N ALA A 125 4.62 7.19 2.19
CA ALA A 125 4.14 6.87 3.53
C ALA A 125 4.53 7.92 4.58
N ALA A 126 5.68 8.58 4.42
CA ALA A 126 6.08 9.70 5.27
C ALA A 126 5.21 10.94 5.02
N PHE A 127 4.84 11.20 3.76
CA PHE A 127 3.91 12.27 3.39
C PHE A 127 2.52 12.06 3.98
N GLY A 128 1.96 10.85 3.87
CA GLY A 128 0.64 10.48 4.41
C GLY A 128 0.67 9.93 5.85
N LEU A 129 1.72 10.21 6.63
CA LEU A 129 1.94 9.55 7.92
C LEU A 129 0.83 9.84 8.94
N GLU A 130 0.25 11.04 8.88
CA GLU A 130 -0.79 11.49 9.81
C GLU A 130 -2.02 10.58 9.76
N GLU A 131 -2.46 10.20 8.55
CA GLU A 131 -3.59 9.32 8.31
C GLU A 131 -3.22 7.86 8.58
N LEU A 132 -2.03 7.45 8.10
CA LEU A 132 -1.61 6.05 8.17
C LEU A 132 -1.37 5.58 9.61
N ARG A 133 -0.82 6.43 10.48
CA ARG A 133 -0.50 6.06 11.88
C ARG A 133 -1.74 5.77 12.73
N ASP A 134 -2.89 6.30 12.33
CA ASP A 134 -4.16 6.07 13.04
C ASP A 134 -4.70 4.66 12.78
N GLN A 135 -4.17 3.97 11.75
CA GLN A 135 -4.50 2.57 11.46
C GLN A 135 -3.61 1.61 12.26
N PRO A 136 -4.18 0.70 13.08
CA PRO A 136 -3.39 -0.30 13.81
C PRO A 136 -2.55 -1.20 12.90
N SER A 137 -3.07 -1.53 11.72
CA SER A 137 -2.39 -2.36 10.72
C SER A 137 -1.10 -1.74 10.19
N PHE A 138 -1.00 -0.40 10.15
CA PHE A 138 0.23 0.27 9.76
C PHE A 138 1.35 0.01 10.77
N ASN A 139 1.05 0.10 12.07
CA ASN A 139 2.01 -0.19 13.14
C ASN A 139 2.50 -1.65 13.08
N ASP A 140 1.63 -2.59 12.72
CA ASP A 140 2.02 -3.99 12.52
C ASP A 140 2.98 -4.15 11.33
N VAL A 141 2.77 -3.42 10.23
CA VAL A 141 3.70 -3.42 9.09
C VAL A 141 5.06 -2.85 9.47
N LEU A 142 5.12 -1.76 10.24
CA LEU A 142 6.38 -1.18 10.73
C LEU A 142 7.15 -2.15 11.65
N ARG A 143 6.44 -2.93 12.48
CA ARG A 143 7.06 -3.98 13.32
C ARG A 143 7.62 -5.12 12.49
N LEU A 144 6.93 -5.51 11.42
CA LEU A 144 7.40 -6.56 10.52
C LEU A 144 8.60 -6.12 9.68
N SER A 145 8.70 -4.82 9.37
CA SER A 145 9.72 -4.26 8.47
C SER A 145 10.41 -3.04 9.09
N PRO A 146 11.40 -3.22 9.99
CA PRO A 146 12.13 -2.11 10.60
C PRO A 146 12.84 -1.21 9.57
N ASP A 147 13.24 -1.74 8.42
CA ASP A 147 13.82 -0.96 7.32
C ASP A 147 12.84 0.10 6.77
N LEU A 148 11.56 -0.26 6.60
CA LEU A 148 10.51 0.68 6.21
C LEU A 148 10.39 1.80 7.25
N ALA A 149 10.34 1.45 8.53
CA ALA A 149 10.26 2.44 9.60
C ALA A 149 11.46 3.40 9.56
N SER A 150 12.68 2.87 9.39
CA SER A 150 13.89 3.69 9.28
C SER A 150 13.85 4.63 8.08
N LYS A 151 13.36 4.16 6.92
CA LYS A 151 13.24 4.99 5.71
C LYS A 151 12.20 6.09 5.89
N ILE A 152 11.03 5.77 6.44
CA ILE A 152 10.00 6.77 6.75
C ILE A 152 10.58 7.86 7.67
N LEU A 153 11.22 7.46 8.78
CA LEU A 153 11.82 8.40 9.72
C LEU A 153 12.87 9.32 9.08
N SER A 154 13.57 8.87 8.03
CA SER A 154 14.55 9.69 7.32
C SER A 154 13.95 10.87 6.54
N TYR A 155 12.65 10.83 6.24
CA TYR A 155 11.91 11.92 5.58
C TYR A 155 11.18 12.84 6.55
N LEU A 156 11.11 12.50 7.84
CA LEU A 156 10.36 13.27 8.84
C LEU A 156 11.21 14.34 9.50
N ASN A 157 10.55 15.43 9.90
CA ASN A 157 11.16 16.44 10.75
C ASN A 157 11.06 16.03 12.24
N PRO A 158 12.08 16.35 13.06
CA PRO A 158 12.01 16.22 14.51
C PRO A 158 10.85 17.04 15.10
N ALA A 159 10.44 16.68 16.32
CA ALA A 159 9.44 17.47 17.04
C ALA A 159 9.96 18.89 17.34
N ASP A 160 9.09 19.89 17.16
CA ASP A 160 9.43 21.31 17.34
C ASP A 160 9.68 21.71 18.80
N SER A 161 9.30 20.85 19.76
CA SER A 161 9.40 21.17 21.18
C SER A 161 9.73 19.96 22.05
N PRO A 162 10.48 20.14 23.15
CA PRO A 162 10.79 19.07 24.09
C PRO A 162 9.57 18.66 24.94
N PRO A 163 9.57 17.46 25.53
CA PRO A 163 8.40 16.92 26.23
C PRO A 163 8.00 17.65 27.53
N TRP A 164 8.82 18.59 28.02
CA TRP A 164 8.56 19.37 29.24
C TRP A 164 8.13 20.83 28.97
N SER A 165 8.03 21.27 27.71
CA SER A 165 7.71 22.68 27.37
C SER A 165 6.22 22.98 27.17
N GLY A 166 5.34 21.98 27.27
CA GLY A 166 3.88 22.16 27.22
C GLY A 166 3.20 20.95 27.85
N GLY A 167 2.07 21.17 28.54
CA GLY A 167 1.29 20.08 29.12
C GLY A 167 1.02 18.98 28.09
N TRP A 168 1.03 17.72 28.51
CA TRP A 168 0.81 16.56 27.64
C TRP A 168 -0.58 16.62 26.96
N SER A 169 -0.71 17.43 25.92
CA SER A 169 -1.75 17.33 24.92
C SER A 169 -1.13 16.61 23.73
N LYS A 170 -1.69 15.46 23.37
CA LYS A 170 -1.40 14.81 22.09
C LYS A 170 -1.54 15.90 21.00
N PRO A 171 -0.61 16.06 20.06
CA PRO A 171 -0.65 17.16 19.09
C PRO A 171 -1.84 17.10 18.12
N TRP A 172 -2.64 16.03 18.19
CA TRP A 172 -3.67 15.69 17.22
C TRP A 172 -4.96 15.42 17.98
N GLY A 173 -5.99 16.20 17.65
CA GLY A 173 -7.27 16.18 18.33
C GLY A 173 -7.96 14.82 18.17
N TYR A 174 -8.26 14.18 19.30
CA TYR A 174 -9.29 13.16 19.36
C TYR A 174 -10.60 13.78 18.85
N LYS A 175 -11.01 13.48 17.60
CA LYS A 175 -12.42 13.60 17.23
C LYS A 175 -13.15 12.46 17.92
N GLY A 176 -13.60 12.74 19.15
CA GLY A 176 -14.57 11.89 19.82
C GLY A 176 -15.81 11.78 18.94
N TRP A 177 -16.25 10.55 18.72
CA TRP A 177 -17.54 10.26 18.11
C TRP A 177 -18.65 10.89 18.98
N GLN A 178 -19.41 11.81 18.40
CA GLN A 178 -20.75 12.17 18.88
C GLN A 178 -21.78 11.33 18.12
#